data_AF-A0AAP5JQJ9-F1
#
_entry.id   AF-A0AAP5JQJ9-F1
#
_cell.length_a   1.000
_cell.length_b   1.000
_cell.length_c   1.000
_cell.angle_alpha   90.00
_cell.angle_beta   90.00
_cell.angle_gamma   90.00
#
_symmetry.space_group_name_H-M   'P 1'
#
loop_
_entity.id
_entity.type
_entity.pdbx_description
1 polymer ?
#
loop_
_entity_poly.entity_id
_entity_poly.type
_entity_poly.pdbx_seq_one_letter_code
_entity_poly.pdbx_strand_id
1 'polypeptide(L)'
;MGTKERSWLNSITDWLLKPPYKWKGLFQGKMEAVASAIKAAPTTTALSPSPEGLSQLTAILMHQLRLKKSFQGQSTSKVGTRKQSLHHHEYDLVEEIRETTVRHNRNNVTRTKAYLQIYRQFPELHWAFLAHMVSRNSGYNMTDLRGDLLPHLLNEKQSKDMFSFLERANWLIFQDAYPQLLLYAYSRKQNRSLFHLLPVFSVSGFMHPVWNLFWQKRDSVLLSQCLIINEQNYIESRIVRNTFYREHVLDTLLFQTQALFQLNQIIFPYRAVNEQGIPLSAGMTNKPVSHLLAGLILEDFSDLTERIEFGKKLYGILFGIPEVFEGATSFAYRFPHTGSRLDYCPQLFSCVNKASPGTPFRERLDQCRLKPESEPFYSPMLEHVWQDQKSEAAGEGDWFQHSDILNRLGTIKPPLFFDMTAEACLRLKKIELAILAAQHFSS
;
A
#
# COMPACT_ATOMS: atom_id res chain seq x y z
N MET A 1 -14.14 -15.44 25.76
CA MET A 1 -14.15 -13.96 25.57
C MET A 1 -15.09 -13.47 24.45
N GLY A 2 -15.92 -14.31 23.79
CA GLY A 2 -16.55 -13.93 22.50
C GLY A 2 -17.94 -13.27 22.50
N THR A 3 -18.68 -13.17 23.61
CA THR A 3 -20.08 -12.67 23.60
C THR A 3 -20.23 -11.20 23.99
N LYS A 4 -19.48 -10.74 25.01
CA LYS A 4 -19.50 -9.32 25.44
C LYS A 4 -18.87 -8.38 24.40
N GLU A 5 -17.78 -8.80 23.78
CA GLU A 5 -17.07 -8.00 22.76
C GLU A 5 -17.92 -7.82 21.49
N ARG A 6 -18.66 -8.86 21.09
CA ARG A 6 -19.65 -8.80 19.99
C ARG A 6 -20.82 -7.87 20.28
N SER A 7 -21.37 -7.94 21.51
CA SER A 7 -22.47 -7.06 21.92
C SER A 7 -22.07 -5.58 21.96
N TRP A 8 -20.83 -5.30 22.38
CA TRP A 8 -20.30 -3.94 22.49
C TRP A 8 -19.99 -3.30 21.13
N LEU A 9 -19.28 -4.00 20.23
CA LEU A 9 -19.01 -3.50 18.88
C LEU A 9 -20.29 -3.28 18.06
N ASN A 10 -21.27 -4.19 18.15
CA ASN A 10 -22.57 -4.01 17.50
C ASN A 10 -23.33 -2.78 18.01
N SER A 11 -23.21 -2.45 19.30
CA SER A 11 -23.83 -1.26 19.89
C SER A 11 -23.18 0.03 19.37
N ILE A 12 -21.86 0.02 19.14
CA ILE A 12 -21.13 1.14 18.54
C ILE A 12 -21.49 1.28 17.06
N THR A 13 -21.56 0.19 16.30
CA THR A 13 -21.95 0.24 14.87
C THR A 13 -23.35 0.80 14.72
N ASP A 14 -24.31 0.35 15.54
CA ASP A 14 -25.67 0.86 15.53
C ASP A 14 -25.75 2.33 15.95
N TRP A 15 -24.90 2.78 16.89
CA TRP A 15 -24.83 4.18 17.30
C TRP A 15 -24.21 5.08 16.23
N LEU A 16 -23.16 4.62 15.54
CA LEU A 16 -22.55 5.32 14.40
C LEU A 16 -23.48 5.42 13.19
N LEU A 17 -24.38 4.44 13.03
CA LEU A 17 -25.41 4.41 11.99
C LEU A 17 -26.66 5.23 12.36
N LYS A 18 -26.87 5.57 13.64
CA LYS A 18 -27.90 6.54 14.05
C LYS A 18 -27.45 7.94 13.67
N PRO A 19 -28.26 8.74 12.93
CA PRO A 19 -27.81 10.04 12.45
C PRO A 19 -27.70 11.03 13.63
N PRO A 20 -26.52 11.62 13.91
CA PRO A 20 -26.47 12.84 14.69
C PRO A 20 -26.83 14.02 13.77
N TYR A 21 -27.48 15.01 14.34
CA TYR A 21 -27.91 16.25 13.70
C TYR A 21 -26.72 17.10 13.23
N LYS A 22 -26.02 16.73 12.14
CA LYS A 22 -25.01 17.58 11.45
C LYS A 22 -24.55 17.05 10.07
N TRP A 23 -25.39 16.30 9.34
CA TRP A 23 -25.05 15.80 7.99
C TRP A 23 -25.07 16.87 6.89
N LYS A 24 -25.62 18.07 7.13
CA LYS A 24 -25.73 19.13 6.10
C LYS A 24 -24.39 19.57 5.52
N GLY A 25 -23.35 19.73 6.35
CA GLY A 25 -22.00 20.08 5.87
C GLY A 25 -21.32 18.94 5.08
N LEU A 26 -21.71 17.69 5.34
CA LEU A 26 -21.16 16.50 4.67
C LEU A 26 -21.63 16.38 3.22
N PHE A 27 -22.91 16.66 2.98
CA PHE A 27 -23.48 16.64 1.63
C PHE A 27 -22.90 17.76 0.77
N GLN A 28 -22.63 18.92 1.37
CA GLN A 28 -22.05 20.08 0.67
C GLN A 28 -20.60 19.82 0.25
N GLY A 29 -19.76 19.25 1.13
CA GLY A 29 -18.39 18.85 0.79
C GLY A 29 -18.30 17.73 -0.26
N LYS A 30 -19.23 16.76 -0.24
CA LYS A 30 -19.34 15.74 -1.32
C LYS A 30 -19.75 16.35 -2.65
N MET A 31 -20.68 17.31 -2.65
CA MET A 31 -21.11 18.03 -3.85
C MET A 31 -19.99 18.88 -4.45
N GLU A 32 -19.17 19.53 -3.61
CA GLU A 32 -18.00 20.29 -4.04
C GLU A 32 -16.87 19.39 -4.54
N ALA A 33 -16.63 18.24 -3.92
CA ALA A 33 -15.68 17.23 -4.40
C ALA A 33 -16.11 16.63 -5.75
N VAL A 34 -17.41 16.34 -5.91
CA VAL A 34 -18.00 15.91 -7.18
C VAL A 34 -17.87 17.02 -8.23
N ALA A 35 -18.14 18.27 -7.88
CA ALA A 35 -17.97 19.41 -8.80
C ALA A 35 -16.50 19.64 -9.19
N SER A 36 -15.55 19.44 -8.26
CA SER A 36 -14.10 19.51 -8.50
C SER A 36 -13.61 18.37 -9.38
N ALA A 37 -14.04 17.13 -9.12
CA ALA A 37 -13.74 15.96 -9.95
C ALA A 37 -14.33 16.09 -11.37
N ILE A 38 -15.53 16.67 -11.50
CA ILE A 38 -16.14 17.01 -12.79
C ILE A 38 -15.36 18.14 -13.49
N LYS A 39 -14.81 19.12 -12.75
CA LYS A 39 -13.96 20.20 -13.31
C LYS A 39 -12.56 19.71 -13.74
N ALA A 40 -12.02 18.69 -13.07
CA ALA A 40 -10.73 18.06 -13.37
C ALA A 40 -10.79 17.03 -14.52
N ALA A 41 -11.96 16.88 -15.15
CA ALA A 41 -12.25 15.82 -16.13
C ALA A 41 -11.64 15.89 -17.55
N PRO A 42 -10.65 16.73 -17.98
CA PRO A 42 -10.15 16.63 -19.37
C PRO A 42 -8.78 15.98 -19.62
N THR A 43 -7.99 15.50 -18.64
CA THR A 43 -6.66 14.89 -18.96
C THR A 43 -6.39 13.57 -18.25
N THR A 44 -7.34 12.63 -18.28
CA THR A 44 -7.05 11.24 -17.90
C THR A 44 -6.62 10.45 -19.13
N THR A 45 -5.51 9.72 -19.05
CA THR A 45 -5.05 8.83 -20.11
C THR A 45 -5.20 7.38 -19.66
N ALA A 46 -5.88 6.57 -20.48
CA ALA A 46 -5.92 5.14 -20.28
C ALA A 46 -4.52 4.54 -20.49
N LEU A 47 -4.09 3.70 -19.56
CA LEU A 47 -2.78 3.05 -19.63
C LEU A 47 -2.96 1.67 -20.23
N SER A 48 -2.47 1.48 -21.46
CA SER A 48 -2.54 0.19 -22.15
C SER A 48 -1.15 -0.42 -22.29
N PRO A 49 -0.97 -1.72 -21.96
CA PRO A 49 0.23 -2.43 -22.36
C PRO A 49 0.30 -2.52 -23.90
N SER A 50 1.50 -2.69 -24.45
CA SER A 50 1.72 -2.99 -25.86
C SER A 50 0.94 -4.25 -26.25
N PRO A 51 0.09 -4.21 -27.31
CA PRO A 51 -0.64 -5.39 -27.77
C PRO A 51 0.29 -6.55 -28.15
N GLU A 52 1.42 -6.22 -28.78
CA GLU A 52 2.46 -7.19 -29.16
C GLU A 52 3.11 -7.82 -27.92
N GLY A 53 3.49 -6.98 -26.94
CA GLY A 53 4.08 -7.46 -25.69
C GLY A 53 3.12 -8.35 -24.90
N LEU A 54 1.85 -7.95 -24.81
CA LEU A 54 0.81 -8.72 -24.14
C LEU A 54 0.58 -10.08 -24.81
N SER A 55 0.49 -10.11 -26.15
CA SER A 55 0.33 -11.35 -26.92
C SER A 55 1.53 -12.28 -26.73
N GLN A 56 2.75 -11.74 -26.84
CA GLN A 56 3.99 -12.50 -26.65
C GLN A 56 4.09 -13.08 -25.24
N LEU A 57 3.81 -12.28 -24.21
CA LEU A 57 3.84 -12.74 -22.81
C LEU A 57 2.81 -13.84 -22.57
N THR A 58 1.59 -13.66 -23.07
CA THR A 58 0.50 -14.64 -22.98
C THR A 58 0.92 -15.97 -23.59
N ALA A 59 1.51 -15.94 -24.79
CA ALA A 59 1.98 -17.15 -25.47
C ALA A 59 3.06 -17.90 -24.66
N ILE A 60 4.05 -17.17 -24.12
CA ILE A 60 5.14 -17.75 -23.32
C ILE A 60 4.61 -18.38 -22.03
N LEU A 61 3.75 -17.67 -21.30
CA LEU A 61 3.18 -18.15 -20.03
C LEU A 61 2.26 -19.36 -20.24
N MET A 62 1.44 -19.35 -21.29
CA MET A 62 0.62 -20.51 -21.65
C MET A 62 1.47 -21.72 -22.02
N HIS A 63 2.58 -21.52 -22.74
CA HIS A 63 3.52 -22.60 -23.03
C HIS A 63 4.16 -23.17 -21.76
N GLN A 64 4.61 -22.32 -20.83
CA GLN A 64 5.16 -22.76 -19.54
C GLN A 64 4.15 -23.60 -18.74
N LEU A 65 2.88 -23.18 -18.68
CA LEU A 65 1.83 -23.94 -18.00
C LEU A 65 1.56 -25.30 -18.66
N ARG A 66 1.60 -25.38 -20.00
CA ARG A 66 1.48 -26.65 -20.73
C ARG A 66 2.63 -27.60 -20.39
N LEU A 67 3.86 -27.11 -20.39
CA LEU A 67 5.04 -27.90 -20.00
C LEU A 67 4.90 -28.42 -18.57
N LYS A 68 4.54 -27.56 -17.60
CA LYS A 68 4.31 -27.97 -16.20
C LYS A 68 3.29 -29.12 -16.10
N LYS A 69 2.17 -29.05 -16.84
CA LYS A 69 1.15 -30.11 -16.90
C LYS A 69 1.68 -31.41 -17.52
N SER A 70 2.44 -31.33 -18.61
CA SER A 70 3.03 -32.50 -19.27
C SER A 70 4.03 -33.24 -18.37
N PHE A 71 4.84 -32.50 -17.59
CA PHE A 71 5.76 -33.10 -16.61
C PHE A 71 5.04 -33.68 -15.38
N GLN A 72 3.92 -33.10 -14.95
CA GLN A 72 3.09 -33.71 -13.89
C GLN A 72 2.39 -35.00 -14.34
N GLY A 73 2.12 -35.15 -15.65
CA GLY A 73 1.57 -36.38 -16.24
C GLY A 73 2.61 -37.48 -16.54
N GLN A 74 3.91 -37.18 -16.44
CA GLN A 74 5.00 -38.10 -16.71
C GLN A 74 5.98 -38.12 -15.52
N SER A 75 5.73 -39.03 -14.57
CA SER A 75 6.68 -39.60 -13.59
C SER A 75 6.53 -39.22 -12.10
N THR A 76 6.29 -40.26 -11.32
CA THR A 76 6.79 -40.55 -9.96
C THR A 76 8.34 -40.61 -9.91
N SER A 77 9.03 -39.55 -10.35
CA SER A 77 10.47 -39.42 -10.11
C SER A 77 10.79 -38.02 -9.61
N LYS A 78 11.55 -37.98 -8.50
CA LYS A 78 12.01 -36.78 -7.81
C LYS A 78 12.56 -35.77 -8.82
N VAL A 79 11.81 -34.70 -9.07
CA VAL A 79 12.35 -33.48 -9.68
C VAL A 79 13.31 -32.89 -8.67
N GLY A 80 14.56 -33.37 -8.70
CA GLY A 80 15.66 -32.71 -8.03
C GLY A 80 15.78 -31.32 -8.64
N THR A 81 15.62 -30.29 -7.82
CA THR A 81 16.03 -28.93 -8.13
C THR A 81 17.47 -28.99 -8.63
N ARG A 82 17.66 -28.87 -9.95
CA ARG A 82 18.98 -28.78 -10.55
C ARG A 82 19.58 -27.49 -10.00
N LYS A 83 20.46 -27.59 -8.99
CA LYS A 83 21.17 -26.44 -8.42
C LYS A 83 21.80 -25.71 -9.59
N GLN A 84 21.32 -24.50 -9.85
CA GLN A 84 21.81 -23.68 -10.94
C GLN A 84 23.28 -23.39 -10.63
N SER A 85 24.19 -23.89 -11.48
CA SER A 85 25.62 -23.69 -11.30
C SER A 85 25.94 -22.24 -11.64
N LEU A 86 26.14 -21.40 -10.62
CA LEU A 86 26.49 -20.00 -10.78
C LEU A 86 27.98 -19.86 -11.10
N HIS A 87 28.33 -18.92 -11.98
CA HIS A 87 29.71 -18.49 -12.11
C HIS A 87 30.12 -17.67 -10.86
N HIS A 88 31.43 -17.64 -10.53
CA HIS A 88 31.91 -16.96 -9.32
C HIS A 88 31.45 -15.49 -9.20
N HIS A 89 31.52 -14.73 -10.29
CA HIS A 89 31.05 -13.34 -10.33
C HIS A 89 29.52 -13.19 -10.14
N GLU A 90 28.74 -14.22 -10.46
CA GLU A 90 27.29 -14.23 -10.23
C GLU A 90 26.97 -14.55 -8.77
N TYR A 91 27.83 -15.32 -8.09
CA TYR A 91 27.71 -15.58 -6.67
C TYR A 91 27.88 -14.27 -5.87
N ASP A 92 28.94 -13.51 -6.14
CA ASP A 92 29.20 -12.24 -5.46
C ASP A 92 28.05 -11.25 -5.66
N LEU A 93 27.52 -11.16 -6.88
CA LEU A 93 26.37 -10.33 -7.20
C LEU A 93 25.11 -10.77 -6.45
N VAL A 94 24.86 -12.08 -6.38
CA VAL A 94 23.69 -12.64 -5.67
C VAL A 94 23.77 -12.30 -4.18
N GLU A 95 24.93 -12.46 -3.56
CA GLU A 95 25.13 -12.11 -2.16
C GLU A 95 24.99 -10.60 -1.92
N GLU A 96 25.54 -9.76 -2.80
CA GLU A 96 25.36 -8.31 -2.73
C GLU A 96 23.88 -7.89 -2.79
N ILE A 97 23.10 -8.52 -3.69
CA ILE A 97 21.65 -8.27 -3.81
C ILE A 97 20.92 -8.76 -2.55
N ARG A 98 21.28 -9.92 -2.00
CA ARG A 98 20.67 -10.46 -0.76
C ARG A 98 20.93 -9.54 0.43
N GLU A 99 22.19 -9.16 0.65
CA GLU A 99 22.57 -8.27 1.73
C GLU A 99 21.89 -6.90 1.61
N THR A 100 21.86 -6.36 0.39
CA THR A 100 21.21 -5.07 0.12
C THR A 100 19.71 -5.15 0.34
N THR A 101 19.08 -6.27 -0.02
CA THR A 101 17.66 -6.51 0.24
C THR A 101 17.40 -6.58 1.74
N VAL A 102 18.15 -7.40 2.49
CA VAL A 102 18.01 -7.50 3.95
C VAL A 102 18.19 -6.14 4.62
N ARG A 103 19.20 -5.38 4.23
CA ARG A 103 19.50 -4.05 4.78
C ARG A 103 18.33 -3.07 4.60
N HIS A 104 17.71 -3.06 3.42
CA HIS A 104 16.59 -2.16 3.13
C HIS A 104 15.23 -2.72 3.57
N ASN A 105 15.13 -4.02 3.83
CA ASN A 105 13.93 -4.68 4.36
C ASN A 105 13.82 -4.60 5.89
N ARG A 106 14.68 -3.81 6.55
CA ARG A 106 14.75 -3.69 8.01
C ARG A 106 13.43 -3.24 8.64
N ASN A 107 12.81 -2.21 8.07
CA ASN A 107 11.49 -1.69 8.47
C ASN A 107 10.82 -0.91 7.33
N ASN A 108 9.57 -0.47 7.54
CA ASN A 108 8.79 0.23 6.53
C ASN A 108 9.52 1.48 6.01
N VAL A 109 10.10 2.32 6.88
CA VAL A 109 10.82 3.54 6.48
C VAL A 109 11.95 3.23 5.49
N THR A 110 12.78 2.23 5.79
CA THR A 110 13.89 1.83 4.92
C THR A 110 13.42 1.28 3.58
N ARG A 111 12.36 0.46 3.57
CA ARG A 111 11.78 -0.11 2.34
C ARG A 111 11.22 0.97 1.44
N THR A 112 10.39 1.84 2.01
CA THR A 112 9.75 2.94 1.29
C THR A 112 10.79 3.86 0.65
N LYS A 113 11.89 4.16 1.36
CA LYS A 113 13.00 4.95 0.81
C LYS A 113 13.71 4.23 -0.34
N ALA A 114 13.95 2.93 -0.22
CA ALA A 114 14.65 2.13 -1.23
C ALA A 114 13.89 2.10 -2.58
N TYR A 115 12.56 2.00 -2.52
CA TYR A 115 11.71 2.10 -3.71
C TYR A 115 11.83 3.46 -4.42
N LEU A 116 11.84 4.56 -3.68
CA LEU A 116 12.02 5.89 -4.26
C LEU A 116 13.41 6.05 -4.89
N GLN A 117 14.44 5.55 -4.22
CA GLN A 117 15.82 5.63 -4.70
C GLN A 117 16.01 4.89 -6.02
N ILE A 118 15.46 3.68 -6.15
CA ILE A 118 15.60 2.93 -7.41
C ILE A 118 14.77 3.56 -8.54
N TYR A 119 13.56 4.06 -8.24
CA TYR A 119 12.76 4.77 -9.23
C TYR A 119 13.47 6.03 -9.76
N ARG A 120 14.12 6.80 -8.88
CA ARG A 120 14.90 7.98 -9.29
C ARG A 120 16.02 7.66 -10.28
N GLN A 121 16.61 6.46 -10.18
CA GLN A 121 17.65 5.99 -11.09
C GLN A 121 17.08 5.40 -12.38
N PHE A 122 15.90 4.77 -12.30
CA PHE A 122 15.24 4.09 -13.40
C PHE A 122 13.74 4.46 -13.44
N PRO A 123 13.39 5.66 -13.97
CA PRO A 123 12.01 6.15 -13.98
C PRO A 123 11.03 5.27 -14.78
N GLU A 124 11.52 4.36 -15.63
CA GLU A 124 10.71 3.35 -16.30
C GLU A 124 10.17 2.27 -15.35
N LEU A 125 10.73 2.12 -14.14
CA LEU A 125 10.23 1.20 -13.12
C LEU A 125 9.02 1.80 -12.37
N HIS A 126 7.93 2.06 -13.08
CA HIS A 126 6.76 2.74 -12.51
C HIS A 126 6.23 2.07 -11.24
N TRP A 127 6.23 0.73 -11.19
CA TRP A 127 5.85 -0.02 -9.99
C TRP A 127 6.66 0.36 -8.75
N ALA A 128 7.96 0.69 -8.88
CA ALA A 128 8.75 1.12 -7.74
C ALA A 128 8.23 2.44 -7.15
N PHE A 129 7.80 3.39 -7.98
CA PHE A 129 7.19 4.62 -7.48
C PHE A 129 5.81 4.38 -6.86
N LEU A 130 5.01 3.50 -7.47
CA LEU A 130 3.73 3.08 -6.89
C LEU A 130 3.95 2.44 -5.51
N ALA A 131 4.88 1.49 -5.41
CA ALA A 131 5.24 0.82 -4.16
C ALA A 131 5.75 1.82 -3.11
N HIS A 132 6.53 2.82 -3.50
CA HIS A 132 6.89 3.92 -2.60
C HIS A 132 5.65 4.62 -2.04
N MET A 133 4.76 5.13 -2.91
CA MET A 133 3.59 5.90 -2.48
C MET A 133 2.59 5.08 -1.65
N VAL A 134 2.35 3.81 -2.01
CA VAL A 134 1.52 2.88 -1.23
C VAL A 134 2.16 2.56 0.12
N SER A 135 3.47 2.30 0.16
CA SER A 135 4.18 1.95 1.39
C SER A 135 4.20 3.09 2.41
N ARG A 136 4.14 4.36 1.97
CA ARG A 136 3.98 5.52 2.87
C ARG A 136 2.69 5.46 3.67
N ASN A 137 1.60 5.04 3.03
CA ASN A 137 0.30 4.86 3.68
C ASN A 137 0.35 3.74 4.72
N SER A 138 1.01 2.62 4.38
CA SER A 138 1.21 1.55 5.37
C SER A 138 2.06 1.99 6.56
N GLY A 139 3.02 2.89 6.36
CA GLY A 139 3.86 3.40 7.44
C GLY A 139 3.03 4.12 8.51
N TYR A 140 2.18 5.07 8.11
CA TYR A 140 1.33 5.76 9.07
C TYR A 140 0.26 4.86 9.68
N ASN A 141 -0.21 3.84 8.96
CA ASN A 141 -1.12 2.85 9.53
C ASN A 141 -0.44 2.09 10.68
N MET A 142 0.85 1.79 10.58
CA MET A 142 1.61 1.16 11.65
C MET A 142 1.78 2.09 12.86
N THR A 143 2.09 3.38 12.66
CA THR A 143 2.27 4.32 13.77
C THR A 143 0.96 4.71 14.43
N ASP A 144 -0.15 4.74 13.68
CA ASP A 144 -1.48 5.07 14.22
C ASP A 144 -1.89 4.11 15.34
N LEU A 145 -1.43 2.85 15.31
CA LEU A 145 -1.64 1.84 16.37
C LEU A 145 -1.03 2.21 17.73
N ARG A 146 -0.13 3.19 17.74
CA ARG A 146 0.50 3.82 18.92
C ARG A 146 0.33 5.35 18.91
N GLY A 147 -0.54 5.88 18.05
CA GLY A 147 -0.85 7.30 17.94
C GLY A 147 -1.91 7.75 18.94
N ASP A 148 -2.50 8.92 18.73
CA ASP A 148 -3.49 9.50 19.66
C ASP A 148 -4.83 8.75 19.63
N LEU A 149 -5.24 8.25 18.46
CA LEU A 149 -6.62 7.82 18.24
C LEU A 149 -6.85 6.32 18.45
N LEU A 150 -6.15 5.45 17.70
CA LEU A 150 -6.44 4.01 17.73
C LEU A 150 -6.22 3.34 19.10
N PRO A 151 -5.27 3.76 19.96
CA PRO A 151 -5.15 3.18 21.31
C PRO A 151 -6.37 3.37 22.22
N HIS A 152 -7.31 4.25 21.88
CA HIS A 152 -8.59 4.33 22.59
C HIS A 152 -9.58 3.22 22.17
N LEU A 153 -9.38 2.60 21.01
CA LEU A 153 -10.25 1.57 20.45
C LEU A 153 -9.62 0.17 20.49
N LEU A 154 -8.28 0.11 20.56
CA LEU A 154 -7.50 -1.12 20.51
C LEU A 154 -6.75 -1.33 21.82
N ASN A 155 -6.83 -2.54 22.34
CA ASN A 155 -5.92 -2.95 23.42
C ASN A 155 -4.51 -3.23 22.87
N GLU A 156 -3.54 -3.34 23.79
CA GLU A 156 -2.13 -3.50 23.40
C GLU A 156 -1.88 -4.77 22.56
N LYS A 157 -2.58 -5.87 22.86
CA LYS A 157 -2.45 -7.11 22.09
C LYS A 157 -2.95 -6.91 20.66
N GLN A 158 -4.13 -6.32 20.48
CA GLN A 158 -4.69 -6.00 19.16
C GLN A 158 -3.75 -5.09 18.37
N SER A 159 -3.20 -4.04 18.97
CA SER A 159 -2.23 -3.17 18.30
C SER A 159 -0.97 -3.93 17.88
N LYS A 160 -0.46 -4.85 18.69
CA LYS A 160 0.70 -5.68 18.34
C LYS A 160 0.39 -6.67 17.21
N ASP A 161 -0.76 -7.33 17.26
CA ASP A 161 -1.18 -8.29 16.22
C ASP A 161 -1.39 -7.58 14.88
N MET A 162 -2.05 -6.41 14.89
CA MET A 162 -2.21 -5.56 13.71
C MET A 162 -0.87 -5.06 13.16
N PHE A 163 0.04 -4.62 14.03
CA PHE A 163 1.38 -4.21 13.60
C PHE A 163 2.15 -5.36 12.96
N SER A 164 2.14 -6.54 13.59
CA SER A 164 2.77 -7.75 13.07
C SER A 164 2.25 -8.13 11.68
N PHE A 165 0.93 -8.09 11.49
CA PHE A 165 0.29 -8.33 10.20
C PHE A 165 0.76 -7.34 9.12
N LEU A 166 0.71 -6.04 9.42
CA LEU A 166 1.15 -4.99 8.48
C LEU A 166 2.64 -5.14 8.17
N GLU A 167 3.48 -5.32 9.18
CA GLU A 167 4.93 -5.42 9.00
C GLU A 167 5.30 -6.66 8.19
N ARG A 168 4.71 -7.82 8.50
CA ARG A 168 4.97 -9.06 7.78
C ARG A 168 4.55 -8.98 6.31
N ALA A 169 3.38 -8.40 6.02
CA ALA A 169 2.92 -8.24 4.65
C ALA A 169 3.88 -7.35 3.85
N ASN A 170 4.24 -6.17 4.37
CA ASN A 170 5.18 -5.27 3.70
C ASN A 170 6.59 -5.89 3.56
N TRP A 171 7.04 -6.62 4.57
CA TRP A 171 8.33 -7.31 4.54
C TRP A 171 8.38 -8.37 3.44
N LEU A 172 7.33 -9.18 3.30
CA LEU A 172 7.22 -10.21 2.27
C LEU A 172 7.18 -9.62 0.85
N ILE A 173 6.39 -8.56 0.66
CA ILE A 173 6.30 -7.85 -0.63
C ILE A 173 7.68 -7.33 -1.04
N PHE A 174 8.39 -6.69 -0.12
CA PHE A 174 9.71 -6.15 -0.40
C PHE A 174 10.75 -7.25 -0.65
N GLN A 175 10.72 -8.32 0.15
CA GLN A 175 11.61 -9.46 0.02
C GLN A 175 11.51 -10.11 -1.36
N ASP A 176 10.31 -10.18 -1.94
CA ASP A 176 10.10 -10.75 -3.28
C ASP A 176 10.43 -9.75 -4.39
N ALA A 177 9.94 -8.50 -4.30
CA ALA A 177 10.03 -7.55 -5.41
C ALA A 177 11.39 -6.85 -5.51
N TYR A 178 12.00 -6.45 -4.39
CA TYR A 178 13.19 -5.59 -4.42
C TYR A 178 14.44 -6.25 -5.05
N PRO A 179 14.74 -7.55 -4.83
CA PRO A 179 15.80 -8.23 -5.56
C PRO A 179 15.62 -8.18 -7.09
N GLN A 180 14.37 -8.24 -7.56
CA GLN A 180 14.06 -8.14 -9.00
C GLN A 180 14.41 -6.76 -9.56
N LEU A 181 14.08 -5.70 -8.81
CA LEU A 181 14.42 -4.33 -9.17
C LEU A 181 15.95 -4.12 -9.19
N LEU A 182 16.65 -4.62 -8.17
CA LEU A 182 18.12 -4.58 -8.13
C LEU A 182 18.73 -5.33 -9.31
N LEU A 183 18.22 -6.51 -9.64
CA LEU A 183 18.69 -7.30 -10.77
C LEU A 183 18.52 -6.56 -12.10
N TYR A 184 17.41 -5.82 -12.27
CA TYR A 184 17.25 -4.89 -13.40
C TYR A 184 18.30 -3.77 -13.39
N ALA A 185 18.56 -3.15 -12.24
CA ALA A 185 19.58 -2.11 -12.11
C ALA A 185 20.98 -2.62 -12.49
N TYR A 186 21.38 -3.81 -12.03
CA TYR A 186 22.64 -4.44 -12.42
C TYR A 186 22.65 -4.83 -13.91
N SER A 187 21.53 -5.34 -14.44
CA SER A 187 21.40 -5.64 -15.87
C SER A 187 21.63 -4.40 -16.73
N ARG A 188 21.07 -3.25 -16.32
CA ARG A 188 21.29 -1.95 -16.96
C ARG A 188 22.76 -1.50 -16.89
N LYS A 189 23.41 -1.66 -15.73
CA LYS A 189 24.83 -1.31 -15.54
C LYS A 189 25.77 -2.18 -16.37
N GLN A 190 25.49 -3.48 -16.50
CA GLN A 190 26.31 -4.44 -17.25
C GLN A 190 25.92 -4.53 -18.74
N ASN A 191 24.87 -3.81 -19.17
CA ASN A 191 24.31 -3.86 -20.52
C ASN A 191 23.99 -5.29 -21.01
N ARG A 192 23.54 -6.17 -20.10
CA ARG A 192 23.12 -7.55 -20.40
C ARG A 192 21.99 -7.97 -19.48
N SER A 193 21.13 -8.88 -19.94
CA SER A 193 20.09 -9.47 -19.09
C SER A 193 20.73 -10.38 -18.04
N LEU A 194 20.31 -10.22 -16.78
CA LEU A 194 20.68 -11.10 -15.66
C LEU A 194 19.49 -11.89 -15.11
N PHE A 195 18.35 -11.88 -15.81
CA PHE A 195 17.09 -12.43 -15.29
C PHE A 195 17.07 -13.95 -15.13
N HIS A 196 18.05 -14.67 -15.67
CA HIS A 196 18.27 -16.08 -15.36
C HIS A 196 18.60 -16.32 -13.87
N LEU A 197 18.98 -15.28 -13.13
CA LEU A 197 19.24 -15.33 -11.68
C LEU A 197 17.97 -15.17 -10.82
N LEU A 198 16.83 -14.80 -11.39
CA LEU A 198 15.57 -14.65 -10.63
C LEU A 198 15.20 -15.88 -9.76
N PRO A 199 15.37 -17.13 -10.22
CA PRO A 199 15.06 -18.31 -9.40
C PRO A 199 15.90 -18.42 -8.12
N VAL A 200 17.12 -17.85 -8.10
CA VAL A 200 18.02 -17.86 -6.92
C VAL A 200 17.46 -17.00 -5.78
N PHE A 201 16.56 -16.07 -6.10
CA PHE A 201 15.82 -15.23 -5.16
C PHE A 201 14.41 -15.75 -4.87
N SER A 202 14.10 -16.99 -5.30
CA SER A 202 12.78 -17.61 -5.12
C SER A 202 11.61 -16.85 -5.77
N VAL A 203 11.92 -16.01 -6.77
CA VAL A 203 10.92 -15.26 -7.54
C VAL A 203 10.11 -16.23 -8.39
N SER A 204 8.79 -16.01 -8.46
CA SER A 204 7.88 -16.85 -9.24
C SER A 204 8.34 -16.99 -10.70
N GLY A 205 8.16 -18.20 -11.26
CA GLY A 205 8.42 -18.46 -12.68
C GLY A 205 7.60 -17.55 -13.61
N PHE A 206 6.49 -16.99 -13.11
CA PHE A 206 5.69 -15.96 -13.79
C PHE A 206 6.51 -14.71 -14.15
N MET A 207 7.39 -14.25 -13.26
CA MET A 207 8.12 -13.00 -13.45
C MET A 207 9.33 -13.13 -14.39
N HIS A 208 9.84 -14.34 -14.62
CA HIS A 208 10.97 -14.56 -15.52
C HIS A 208 10.72 -14.08 -16.96
N PRO A 209 9.66 -14.51 -17.67
CA PRO A 209 9.36 -13.99 -19.00
C PRO A 209 8.94 -12.52 -18.99
N VAL A 210 8.31 -12.04 -17.91
CA VAL A 210 7.91 -10.62 -17.75
C VAL A 210 9.14 -9.71 -17.78
N TRP A 211 10.16 -10.03 -16.97
CA TRP A 211 11.39 -9.22 -16.93
C TRP A 211 12.18 -9.28 -18.23
N ASN A 212 12.25 -10.44 -18.88
CA ASN A 212 12.91 -10.56 -20.19
C ASN A 212 12.18 -9.74 -21.26
N LEU A 213 10.85 -9.69 -21.23
CA LEU A 213 10.07 -8.87 -22.15
C LEU A 213 10.26 -7.37 -21.86
N PHE A 214 10.22 -6.97 -20.60
CA PHE A 214 10.53 -5.59 -20.20
C PHE A 214 11.97 -5.19 -20.59
N TRP A 215 12.92 -6.13 -20.52
CA TRP A 215 14.30 -5.92 -20.96
C TRP A 215 14.37 -5.47 -22.42
N GLN A 216 13.49 -6.02 -23.28
CA GLN A 216 13.47 -5.77 -24.72
C GLN A 216 12.58 -4.59 -25.11
N LYS A 217 11.41 -4.45 -24.46
CA LYS A 217 10.33 -3.55 -24.91
C LYS A 217 10.17 -2.29 -24.06
N ARG A 218 10.68 -2.29 -22.82
CA ARG A 218 10.53 -1.18 -21.85
C ARG A 218 9.07 -0.76 -21.60
N ASP A 219 8.15 -1.72 -21.65
CA ASP A 219 6.73 -1.49 -21.37
C ASP A 219 6.47 -1.46 -19.85
N SER A 220 6.51 -0.25 -19.27
CA SER A 220 6.28 -0.02 -17.84
C SER A 220 4.87 -0.40 -17.39
N VAL A 221 3.87 -0.29 -18.27
CA VAL A 221 2.47 -0.62 -17.97
C VAL A 221 2.32 -2.12 -17.78
N LEU A 222 2.86 -2.91 -18.71
CA LEU A 222 2.83 -4.37 -18.62
C LEU A 222 3.63 -4.87 -17.41
N LEU A 223 4.86 -4.37 -17.21
CA LEU A 223 5.69 -4.75 -16.06
C LEU A 223 4.96 -4.46 -14.73
N SER A 224 4.37 -3.27 -14.60
CA SER A 224 3.71 -2.87 -13.35
C SER A 224 2.47 -3.71 -13.05
N GLN A 225 1.67 -4.03 -14.07
CA GLN A 225 0.55 -4.96 -13.91
C GLN A 225 1.00 -6.34 -13.46
N CYS A 226 2.06 -6.88 -14.07
CA CYS A 226 2.61 -8.17 -13.69
C CYS A 226 3.18 -8.16 -12.27
N LEU A 227 3.90 -7.11 -11.86
CA LEU A 227 4.40 -6.97 -10.49
C LEU A 227 3.26 -6.86 -9.46
N ILE A 228 2.17 -6.14 -9.77
CA ILE A 228 0.96 -6.10 -8.93
C ILE A 228 0.35 -7.49 -8.78
N ILE A 229 0.16 -8.22 -9.89
CA ILE A 229 -0.41 -9.57 -9.87
C ILE A 229 0.50 -10.52 -9.06
N ASN A 230 1.82 -10.45 -9.28
CA ASN A 230 2.80 -11.25 -8.56
C ASN A 230 2.76 -10.99 -7.06
N GLU A 231 2.78 -9.72 -6.65
CA GLU A 231 2.68 -9.30 -5.25
C GLU A 231 1.42 -9.88 -4.59
N GLN A 232 0.26 -9.67 -5.21
CA GLN A 232 -1.03 -10.03 -4.62
C GLN A 232 -1.22 -11.55 -4.51
N ASN A 233 -0.71 -12.33 -5.47
CA ASN A 233 -0.66 -13.79 -5.37
C ASN A 233 0.40 -14.27 -4.36
N TYR A 234 1.52 -13.57 -4.24
CA TYR A 234 2.59 -13.94 -3.30
C TYR A 234 2.14 -13.84 -1.85
N ILE A 235 1.37 -12.79 -1.51
CA ILE A 235 0.84 -12.59 -0.16
C ILE A 235 -0.40 -13.45 0.14
N GLU A 236 -1.14 -13.90 -0.87
CA GLU A 236 -2.37 -14.69 -0.69
C GLU A 236 -2.12 -15.94 0.18
N SER A 237 -1.14 -16.77 -0.18
CA SER A 237 -0.84 -17.99 0.58
C SER A 237 -0.06 -17.73 1.88
N ARG A 238 0.67 -16.61 1.95
CA ARG A 238 1.63 -16.34 3.04
C ARG A 238 1.08 -15.45 4.16
N ILE A 239 0.07 -14.65 3.85
CA ILE A 239 -0.57 -13.70 4.76
C ILE A 239 -2.06 -13.99 4.86
N VAL A 240 -2.79 -13.94 3.75
CA VAL A 240 -4.26 -13.97 3.77
C VAL A 240 -4.79 -15.32 4.23
N ARG A 241 -4.15 -16.40 3.80
CA ARG A 241 -4.48 -17.78 4.20
C ARG A 241 -3.75 -18.27 5.45
N ASN A 242 -2.88 -17.45 6.03
CA ASN A 242 -2.16 -17.84 7.23
C ASN A 242 -3.12 -17.91 8.42
N THR A 243 -3.18 -19.07 9.09
CA THR A 243 -4.12 -19.33 10.20
C THR A 243 -4.00 -18.31 11.32
N PHE A 244 -2.77 -17.94 11.71
CA PHE A 244 -2.56 -16.95 12.76
C PHE A 244 -3.16 -15.60 12.39
N TYR A 245 -2.86 -15.07 11.20
CA TYR A 245 -3.39 -13.78 10.76
C TYR A 245 -4.89 -13.80 10.47
N ARG A 246 -5.44 -14.92 10.00
CA ARG A 246 -6.89 -15.07 9.89
C ARG A 246 -7.57 -14.92 11.24
N GLU A 247 -7.17 -15.73 12.21
CA GLU A 247 -7.81 -15.78 13.53
C GLU A 247 -7.62 -14.50 14.35
N HIS A 248 -6.44 -13.89 14.26
CA HIS A 248 -6.05 -12.78 15.14
C HIS A 248 -6.20 -11.39 14.51
N VAL A 249 -6.37 -11.33 13.18
CA VAL A 249 -6.52 -10.06 12.45
C VAL A 249 -7.72 -10.12 11.52
N LEU A 250 -7.70 -10.89 10.43
CA LEU A 250 -8.68 -10.77 9.34
C LEU A 250 -10.12 -11.12 9.74
N ASP A 251 -10.30 -12.15 10.57
CA ASP A 251 -11.61 -12.61 11.03
C ASP A 251 -12.07 -11.92 12.32
N THR A 252 -11.29 -10.96 12.83
CA THR A 252 -11.70 -10.18 13.99
C THR A 252 -12.82 -9.22 13.61
N LEU A 253 -13.77 -9.02 14.52
CA LEU A 253 -14.88 -8.09 14.29
C LEU A 253 -14.36 -6.67 14.01
N LEU A 254 -13.26 -6.27 14.64
CA LEU A 254 -12.57 -5.03 14.35
C LEU A 254 -12.13 -4.93 12.88
N PHE A 255 -11.51 -5.98 12.33
CA PHE A 255 -11.08 -6.00 10.94
C PHE A 255 -12.28 -6.06 9.98
N GLN A 256 -13.33 -6.80 10.33
CA GLN A 256 -14.59 -6.81 9.58
C GLN A 256 -15.31 -5.45 9.63
N THR A 257 -15.12 -4.68 10.70
CA THR A 257 -15.53 -3.27 10.80
C THR A 257 -14.54 -2.30 10.15
N GLN A 258 -13.52 -2.75 9.40
CA GLN A 258 -12.66 -1.85 8.62
C GLN A 258 -13.44 -0.97 7.65
N ALA A 259 -14.63 -1.38 7.22
CA ALA A 259 -15.56 -0.53 6.49
C ALA A 259 -15.93 0.77 7.26
N LEU A 260 -15.93 0.73 8.61
CA LEU A 260 -16.21 1.88 9.48
C LEU A 260 -14.99 2.78 9.71
N PHE A 261 -13.79 2.19 9.88
CA PHE A 261 -12.55 2.93 10.21
C PHE A 261 -11.65 3.24 9.00
N GLN A 262 -11.92 2.65 7.84
CA GLN A 262 -11.21 2.81 6.56
C GLN A 262 -9.68 2.73 6.68
N LEU A 263 -9.17 1.78 7.47
CA LEU A 263 -7.73 1.51 7.60
C LEU A 263 -7.10 1.06 6.27
N ASN A 264 -7.91 0.63 5.31
CA ASN A 264 -7.50 0.18 3.97
C ASN A 264 -7.57 1.29 2.90
N GLN A 265 -7.53 2.56 3.33
CA GLN A 265 -7.44 3.69 2.43
C GLN A 265 -5.99 3.92 1.99
N ILE A 266 -5.78 4.05 0.68
CA ILE A 266 -4.51 4.50 0.11
C ILE A 266 -4.72 5.87 -0.55
N ILE A 267 -3.89 6.85 -0.16
CA ILE A 267 -3.92 8.24 -0.65
C ILE A 267 -2.54 8.73 -1.12
N PHE A 268 -2.57 9.57 -2.14
CA PHE A 268 -1.44 10.25 -2.76
C PHE A 268 -1.69 11.76 -2.67
N PRO A 269 -0.86 12.51 -1.93
CA PRO A 269 -0.89 13.97 -1.95
C PRO A 269 -0.47 14.46 -3.33
N TYR A 270 -1.28 15.29 -3.97
CA TYR A 270 -0.97 15.77 -5.32
C TYR A 270 -1.01 17.28 -5.53
N ARG A 271 -1.69 18.04 -4.67
CA ARG A 271 -1.72 19.50 -4.81
C ARG A 271 -1.67 20.18 -3.47
N ALA A 272 -0.66 21.01 -3.27
CA ALA A 272 -0.56 21.90 -2.11
C ALA A 272 -1.70 22.93 -2.14
N VAL A 273 -2.40 23.08 -1.02
CA VAL A 273 -3.48 24.06 -0.83
C VAL A 273 -3.28 24.84 0.47
N ASN A 274 -3.74 26.08 0.51
CA ASN A 274 -3.81 26.85 1.74
C ASN A 274 -4.97 26.37 2.63
N GLU A 275 -5.13 27.01 3.79
CA GLU A 275 -6.21 26.68 4.74
C GLU A 275 -7.60 26.76 4.09
N GLN A 276 -7.81 27.65 3.13
CA GLN A 276 -9.06 27.83 2.39
C GLN A 276 -9.24 26.84 1.23
N GLY A 277 -8.34 25.87 1.05
CA GLY A 277 -8.42 24.88 -0.04
C GLY A 277 -8.00 25.42 -1.40
N ILE A 278 -7.40 26.61 -1.46
CA ILE A 278 -6.95 27.24 -2.70
C ILE A 278 -5.57 26.69 -3.06
N PRO A 279 -5.36 26.20 -4.30
CA PRO A 279 -4.06 25.71 -4.76
C PRO A 279 -2.96 26.76 -4.58
N LEU A 280 -1.87 26.35 -3.93
CA LEU A 280 -0.68 27.18 -3.76
C LEU A 280 0.26 27.00 -4.95
N SER A 281 0.78 28.10 -5.47
CA SER A 281 1.89 28.07 -6.42
C SER A 281 3.15 27.51 -5.74
N ALA A 282 3.89 26.66 -6.46
CA ALA A 282 5.13 26.08 -5.94
C ALA A 282 6.10 27.18 -5.47
N GLY A 283 6.60 27.06 -4.24
CA GLY A 283 7.58 28.00 -3.67
C GLY A 283 7.02 29.06 -2.72
N MET A 284 5.70 29.10 -2.48
CA MET A 284 5.12 30.05 -1.53
C MET A 284 4.73 29.38 -0.21
N THR A 285 5.23 29.97 0.87
CA THR A 285 4.81 29.87 2.29
C THR A 285 5.65 28.99 3.23
N ASN A 286 6.02 29.62 4.36
CA ASN A 286 6.51 29.00 5.60
C ASN A 286 5.34 28.54 6.51
N LYS A 287 4.12 28.41 5.97
CA LYS A 287 2.91 28.04 6.72
C LYS A 287 2.60 26.56 6.51
N PRO A 288 1.84 25.92 7.42
CA PRO A 288 1.35 24.55 7.20
C PRO A 288 0.52 24.51 5.92
N VAL A 289 0.86 23.60 5.02
CA VAL A 289 0.17 23.39 3.75
C VAL A 289 -0.61 22.09 3.85
N SER A 290 -1.89 22.12 3.47
CA SER A 290 -2.67 20.88 3.29
C SER A 290 -2.51 20.40 1.86
N HIS A 291 -2.81 19.13 1.60
CA HIS A 291 -2.78 18.58 0.24
C HIS A 291 -4.15 18.10 -0.19
N LEU A 292 -4.50 18.31 -1.47
CA LEU A 292 -5.51 17.49 -2.12
C LEU A 292 -4.98 16.06 -2.22
N LEU A 293 -5.86 15.10 -1.98
CA LEU A 293 -5.52 13.68 -1.88
C LEU A 293 -6.23 12.92 -2.99
N ALA A 294 -5.48 12.13 -3.75
CA ALA A 294 -6.00 11.20 -4.74
C ALA A 294 -5.86 9.77 -4.21
N GLY A 295 -6.80 8.86 -4.44
CA GLY A 295 -6.68 7.52 -3.89
C GLY A 295 -7.95 6.70 -3.97
N LEU A 296 -7.96 5.60 -3.23
CA LEU A 296 -9.07 4.66 -3.16
C LEU A 296 -9.16 4.02 -1.77
N ILE A 297 -10.31 3.41 -1.49
CA ILE A 297 -10.54 2.55 -0.33
C ILE A 297 -10.72 1.13 -0.84
N LEU A 298 -10.03 0.18 -0.24
CA LEU A 298 -10.26 -1.25 -0.46
C LEU A 298 -11.37 -1.72 0.49
N GLU A 299 -12.38 -2.39 -0.04
CA GLU A 299 -13.57 -2.85 0.69
C GLU A 299 -13.31 -4.20 1.37
N ASP A 300 -12.86 -5.20 0.62
CA ASP A 300 -12.54 -6.53 1.15
C ASP A 300 -11.07 -6.90 0.90
N PHE A 301 -10.26 -6.87 1.96
CA PHE A 301 -8.86 -7.29 1.87
C PHE A 301 -8.72 -8.81 1.66
N SER A 302 -9.73 -9.63 1.94
CA SER A 302 -9.64 -11.08 1.74
C SER A 302 -9.78 -11.49 0.26
N ASP A 303 -10.42 -10.65 -0.57
CA ASP A 303 -10.62 -10.92 -2.01
C ASP A 303 -9.36 -10.59 -2.85
N LEU A 304 -8.72 -11.63 -3.39
CA LEU A 304 -7.55 -11.51 -4.27
C LEU A 304 -7.85 -10.71 -5.55
N THR A 305 -9.03 -10.88 -6.15
CA THR A 305 -9.45 -10.14 -7.34
C THR A 305 -9.56 -8.67 -7.04
N GLU A 306 -10.22 -8.34 -5.92
CA GLU A 306 -10.36 -6.95 -5.51
C GLU A 306 -9.00 -6.30 -5.28
N ARG A 307 -8.10 -6.96 -4.56
CA ARG A 307 -6.74 -6.41 -4.31
C ARG A 307 -5.94 -6.19 -5.59
N ILE A 308 -6.01 -7.11 -6.57
CA ILE A 308 -5.34 -6.95 -7.87
C ILE A 308 -5.91 -5.73 -8.61
N GLU A 309 -7.23 -5.60 -8.70
CA GLU A 309 -7.87 -4.47 -9.39
C GLU A 309 -7.66 -3.15 -8.63
N PHE A 310 -7.63 -3.18 -7.31
CA PHE A 310 -7.29 -2.04 -6.47
C PHE A 310 -5.88 -1.52 -6.77
N GLY A 311 -4.88 -2.41 -6.80
CA GLY A 311 -3.51 -2.05 -7.18
C GLY A 311 -3.42 -1.46 -8.59
N LYS A 312 -4.13 -2.04 -9.57
CA LYS A 312 -4.20 -1.52 -10.95
C LYS A 312 -4.86 -0.15 -11.02
N LYS A 313 -5.95 0.08 -10.27
CA LYS A 313 -6.61 1.39 -10.25
C LYS A 313 -5.73 2.45 -9.59
N LEU A 314 -5.00 2.12 -8.51
CA LEU A 314 -4.02 3.03 -7.90
C LEU A 314 -2.89 3.38 -8.89
N TYR A 315 -2.40 2.40 -9.65
CA TYR A 315 -1.47 2.63 -10.75
C TYR A 315 -2.05 3.59 -11.81
N GLY A 316 -3.32 3.37 -12.21
CA GLY A 316 -4.05 4.24 -13.12
C GLY A 316 -4.21 5.67 -12.62
N ILE A 317 -4.50 5.85 -11.33
CA ILE A 317 -4.55 7.18 -10.69
C ILE A 317 -3.17 7.84 -10.75
N LEU A 318 -2.12 7.12 -10.34
CA LEU A 318 -0.79 7.69 -10.17
C LEU A 318 -0.10 8.03 -11.50
N PHE A 319 -0.31 7.24 -12.56
CA PHE A 319 0.38 7.42 -13.84
C PHE A 319 -0.54 7.83 -15.01
N GLY A 320 -1.86 7.66 -14.87
CA GLY A 320 -2.84 8.02 -15.89
C GLY A 320 -3.44 9.41 -15.70
N ILE A 321 -3.13 10.09 -14.59
CA ILE A 321 -3.60 11.46 -14.30
C ILE A 321 -2.36 12.34 -14.08
N PRO A 322 -1.97 13.19 -15.06
CA PRO A 322 -0.72 13.96 -15.01
C PRO A 322 -0.58 14.82 -13.74
N GLU A 323 -1.65 15.50 -13.32
CA GLU A 323 -1.62 16.32 -12.10
C GLU A 323 -1.32 15.48 -10.84
N VAL A 324 -1.87 14.27 -10.76
CA VAL A 324 -1.60 13.35 -9.64
C VAL A 324 -0.16 12.87 -9.68
N PHE A 325 0.35 12.51 -10.86
CA PHE A 325 1.73 12.07 -11.05
C PHE A 325 2.74 13.14 -10.62
N GLU A 326 2.61 14.35 -11.16
CA GLU A 326 3.51 15.49 -10.89
C GLU A 326 3.47 15.87 -9.41
N GLY A 327 2.26 15.95 -8.87
CA GLY A 327 2.00 16.25 -7.48
C GLY A 327 2.60 15.26 -6.49
N ALA A 328 2.31 13.98 -6.69
CA ALA A 328 2.83 12.90 -5.88
C ALA A 328 4.36 12.82 -5.95
N THR A 329 4.94 13.04 -7.13
CA THR A 329 6.40 13.07 -7.33
C THR A 329 7.04 14.22 -6.56
N SER A 330 6.48 15.42 -6.68
CA SER A 330 6.94 16.61 -5.94
C SER A 330 6.86 16.39 -4.43
N PHE A 331 5.74 15.84 -3.95
CA PHE A 331 5.55 15.48 -2.54
C PHE A 331 6.59 14.45 -2.08
N ALA A 332 6.78 13.36 -2.82
CA ALA A 332 7.72 12.29 -2.49
C ALA A 332 9.17 12.76 -2.39
N TYR A 333 9.59 13.68 -3.27
CA TYR A 333 10.94 14.22 -3.27
C TYR A 333 11.18 15.28 -2.20
N ARG A 334 10.12 16.02 -1.81
CA ARG A 334 10.23 17.09 -0.82
C ARG A 334 10.14 16.59 0.62
N PHE A 335 9.26 15.63 0.89
CA PHE A 335 8.96 15.19 2.25
C PHE A 335 9.50 13.76 2.47
N PRO A 336 10.56 13.58 3.27
CA PRO A 336 11.02 12.26 3.68
C PRO A 336 9.91 11.47 4.37
N HIS A 337 9.90 10.15 4.16
CA HIS A 337 8.96 9.26 4.85
C HIS A 337 9.46 8.94 6.25
N THR A 338 8.65 9.22 7.27
CA THR A 338 8.94 8.91 8.68
C THR A 338 8.02 7.81 9.23
N GLY A 339 7.02 7.41 8.45
CA GLY A 339 5.93 6.60 8.93
C GLY A 339 4.89 7.37 9.71
N SER A 340 4.99 8.69 9.89
CA SER A 340 4.00 9.49 10.63
C SER A 340 2.94 10.10 9.70
N ARG A 341 1.74 10.39 10.22
CA ARG A 341 0.75 11.25 9.53
C ARG A 341 1.20 12.69 9.38
N LEU A 342 2.20 13.12 10.15
CA LEU A 342 2.87 14.41 10.00
C LEU A 342 3.42 14.63 8.59
N ASP A 343 3.84 13.55 7.92
CA ASP A 343 4.34 13.61 6.55
C ASP A 343 3.27 14.17 5.59
N TYR A 344 1.99 13.94 5.89
CA TYR A 344 0.84 14.30 5.06
C TYR A 344 0.14 15.58 5.53
N CYS A 345 -0.07 15.72 6.83
CA CYS A 345 -0.91 16.77 7.41
C CYS A 345 -0.30 17.38 8.69
N PRO A 346 0.81 18.13 8.60
CA PRO A 346 1.48 18.72 9.76
C PRO A 346 0.61 19.73 10.53
N GLN A 347 -0.49 20.21 9.95
CA GLN A 347 -1.48 21.07 10.58
C GLN A 347 -2.43 20.33 11.54
N LEU A 348 -2.56 19.00 11.43
CA LEU A 348 -3.46 18.20 12.28
C LEU A 348 -2.71 17.33 13.28
N PHE A 349 -1.43 17.03 13.01
CA PHE A 349 -0.65 16.05 13.78
C PHE A 349 0.57 16.70 14.42
N SER A 350 1.10 16.05 15.47
CA SER A 350 2.33 16.41 16.20
C SER A 350 3.11 15.15 16.57
N CYS A 351 4.44 15.21 16.56
CA CYS A 351 5.30 14.11 17.04
C CYS A 351 5.47 14.12 18.56
N VAL A 352 4.96 15.16 19.23
CA VAL A 352 4.97 15.29 20.69
C VAL A 352 3.59 14.94 21.21
N ASN A 353 3.53 13.96 22.10
CA ASN A 353 2.31 13.63 22.81
C ASN A 353 2.06 14.66 23.91
N LYS A 354 1.05 15.51 23.72
CA LYS A 354 0.63 16.51 24.70
C LYS A 354 -0.60 16.09 25.50
N ALA A 355 -1.14 14.90 25.26
CA ALA A 355 -2.28 14.40 26.00
C ALA A 355 -1.89 14.16 27.47
N SER A 356 -2.68 14.69 28.39
CA SER A 356 -2.49 14.44 29.81
C SER A 356 -3.02 13.05 30.17
N PRO A 357 -2.25 12.20 30.87
CA PRO A 357 -2.75 10.90 31.34
C PRO A 357 -4.04 11.08 32.16
N GLY A 358 -5.06 10.27 31.85
CA GLY A 358 -6.31 10.25 32.60
C GLY A 358 -7.37 11.29 32.19
N THR A 359 -7.09 12.19 31.24
CA THR A 359 -8.14 13.08 30.71
C THR A 359 -9.02 12.34 29.70
N PRO A 360 -10.37 12.41 29.82
CA PRO A 360 -11.28 11.86 28.82
C PRO A 360 -11.01 12.45 27.44
N PHE A 361 -11.21 11.64 26.40
CA PHE A 361 -11.05 12.10 25.02
C PHE A 361 -12.13 13.14 24.71
N ARG A 362 -11.74 14.18 23.98
CA ARG A 362 -12.66 15.22 23.49
C ARG A 362 -12.48 15.35 22.00
N GLU A 363 -13.59 15.54 21.30
CA GLU A 363 -13.59 15.79 19.86
C GLU A 363 -12.81 17.06 19.52
N ARG A 364 -11.74 16.92 18.72
CA ARG A 364 -10.85 18.01 18.29
C ARG A 364 -11.07 18.44 16.85
N LEU A 365 -11.73 17.66 15.99
CA LEU A 365 -11.98 18.08 14.60
C LEU A 365 -13.34 18.74 14.39
N ASP A 366 -13.34 19.83 13.62
CA ASP A 366 -14.52 20.39 12.95
C ASP A 366 -14.17 20.69 11.50
N GLN A 367 -14.96 20.18 10.55
CA GLN A 367 -14.73 20.35 9.10
C GLN A 367 -13.26 20.20 8.66
N CYS A 368 -12.60 19.12 9.08
CA CYS A 368 -11.20 18.80 8.74
C CYS A 368 -10.14 19.74 9.33
N ARG A 369 -10.50 20.55 10.31
CA ARG A 369 -9.59 21.45 11.03
C ARG A 369 -9.67 21.16 12.51
N LEU A 370 -8.57 21.42 13.22
CA LEU A 370 -8.58 21.43 14.67
C LEU A 370 -9.50 22.57 15.15
N LYS A 371 -10.35 22.28 16.14
CA LYS A 371 -11.13 23.30 16.84
C LYS A 371 -10.17 24.29 17.52
N PRO A 372 -10.60 25.55 17.75
CA PRO A 372 -9.84 26.50 18.55
C PRO A 372 -9.37 25.84 19.86
N GLU A 373 -8.12 26.09 20.23
CA GLU A 373 -7.49 25.60 21.47
C GLU A 373 -7.29 24.07 21.54
N SER A 374 -7.65 23.31 20.50
CA SER A 374 -7.37 21.87 20.45
C SER A 374 -5.92 21.60 20.05
N GLU A 375 -5.26 20.76 20.83
CA GLU A 375 -3.91 20.28 20.50
C GLU A 375 -3.93 19.31 19.31
N PRO A 376 -2.90 19.34 18.44
CA PRO A 376 -2.76 18.39 17.35
C PRO A 376 -2.73 16.93 17.84
N PHE A 377 -3.21 16.02 17.00
CA PHE A 377 -3.17 14.60 17.31
C PHE A 377 -1.72 14.09 17.35
N TYR A 378 -1.39 13.35 18.38
CA TYR A 378 -0.11 12.63 18.44
C TYR A 378 0.01 11.61 17.29
N SER A 379 1.04 11.75 16.47
CA SER A 379 1.43 10.80 15.43
C SER A 379 2.94 10.60 15.45
N PRO A 380 3.43 9.51 16.08
CA PRO A 380 4.85 9.25 16.23
C PRO A 380 5.54 8.91 14.92
N MET A 381 6.87 8.97 14.91
CA MET A 381 7.70 8.35 13.87
C MET A 381 7.82 6.85 14.16
N LEU A 382 7.92 6.03 13.10
CA LEU A 382 7.90 4.57 13.22
C LEU A 382 9.00 4.05 14.16
N GLU A 383 10.22 4.54 13.99
CA GLU A 383 11.40 4.11 14.74
C GLU A 383 11.34 4.41 16.25
N HIS A 384 10.46 5.32 16.67
CA HIS A 384 10.28 5.66 18.09
C HIS A 384 9.27 4.77 18.80
N VAL A 385 8.37 4.09 18.06
CA VAL A 385 7.26 3.32 18.66
C VAL A 385 7.25 1.85 18.30
N TRP A 386 7.99 1.46 17.26
CA TRP A 386 8.13 0.06 16.86
C TRP A 386 9.60 -0.27 16.62
N GLN A 387 10.07 -1.31 17.31
CA GLN A 387 11.39 -1.89 17.06
C GLN A 387 11.40 -2.67 15.76
N ASP A 388 12.56 -2.72 15.11
CA ASP A 388 12.79 -3.57 13.94
C ASP A 388 12.49 -5.03 14.28
N GLN A 389 11.63 -5.66 13.49
CA GLN A 389 11.22 -7.05 13.72
C GLN A 389 12.13 -8.01 12.96
N LYS A 390 12.54 -9.10 13.64
CA LYS A 390 13.13 -10.24 12.94
C LYS A 390 12.01 -10.99 12.24
N SER A 391 12.07 -11.07 10.92
CA SER A 391 11.12 -11.81 10.12
C SER A 391 11.64 -13.21 9.80
N GLU A 392 10.77 -14.21 9.92
CA GLU A 392 11.05 -15.57 9.44
C GLU A 392 11.23 -15.58 7.92
N ALA A 393 11.92 -16.60 7.41
CA ALA A 393 12.02 -16.81 5.98
C ALA A 393 10.62 -16.86 5.33
N ALA A 394 10.51 -16.43 4.08
CA ALA A 394 9.28 -16.61 3.34
C ALA A 394 9.02 -18.10 3.11
N GLY A 395 7.76 -18.53 3.21
CA GLY A 395 7.39 -19.91 2.87
C GLY A 395 7.76 -20.24 1.42
N GLU A 396 8.18 -21.47 1.18
CA GLU A 396 8.55 -21.95 -0.16
C GLU A 396 7.33 -22.09 -1.09
N GLY A 397 7.57 -22.10 -2.39
CA GLY A 397 6.56 -22.45 -3.40
C GLY A 397 6.24 -21.33 -4.40
N ASP A 398 6.04 -21.75 -5.65
CA ASP A 398 5.63 -20.89 -6.77
C ASP A 398 4.10 -20.89 -6.88
N TRP A 399 3.49 -19.70 -6.81
CA TRP A 399 2.03 -19.53 -6.92
C TRP A 399 1.54 -19.72 -8.36
N PHE A 400 2.41 -19.62 -9.38
CA PHE A 400 2.01 -19.63 -10.79
C PHE A 400 1.68 -21.06 -11.28
N GLN A 401 0.41 -21.43 -11.14
CA GLN A 401 -0.11 -22.76 -11.49
C GLN A 401 -1.25 -22.73 -12.53
N HIS A 402 -1.89 -21.58 -12.72
CA HIS A 402 -3.09 -21.44 -13.53
C HIS A 402 -3.00 -20.21 -14.47
N SER A 403 -3.78 -20.24 -15.56
CA SER A 403 -3.75 -19.23 -16.64
C SER A 403 -4.80 -18.14 -16.47
N ASP A 404 -5.71 -18.26 -15.51
CA ASP A 404 -6.77 -17.30 -15.19
C ASP A 404 -6.22 -15.90 -14.87
N ILE A 405 -4.99 -15.82 -14.37
CA ILE A 405 -4.27 -14.57 -14.15
C ILE A 405 -4.04 -13.75 -15.43
N LEU A 406 -4.04 -14.38 -16.60
CA LEU A 406 -3.78 -13.70 -17.89
C LEU A 406 -4.96 -12.81 -18.27
N ASN A 407 -6.17 -13.18 -17.85
CA ASN A 407 -7.39 -12.40 -18.07
C ASN A 407 -7.39 -11.07 -17.28
N ARG A 408 -6.43 -10.89 -16.37
CA ARG A 408 -6.29 -9.69 -15.52
C ARG A 408 -5.35 -8.65 -16.11
N LEU A 409 -4.65 -8.97 -17.20
CA LEU A 409 -3.79 -8.03 -17.91
C LEU A 409 -4.60 -7.26 -18.97
N GLY A 410 -4.40 -5.95 -19.09
CA GLY A 410 -5.05 -5.17 -20.13
C GLY A 410 -5.01 -3.66 -19.90
N THR A 411 -5.90 -2.94 -20.58
CA THR A 411 -6.04 -1.48 -20.42
C THR A 411 -6.56 -1.13 -19.05
N ILE A 412 -5.87 -0.23 -18.36
CA ILE A 412 -6.28 0.37 -17.10
C ILE A 412 -6.87 1.75 -17.39
N LYS A 413 -8.14 1.94 -17.00
CA LYS A 413 -8.78 3.25 -17.03
C LYS A 413 -8.73 3.85 -15.62
N PRO A 414 -8.16 5.06 -15.45
CA PRO A 414 -8.24 5.76 -14.16
C PRO A 414 -9.71 5.89 -13.73
N PRO A 415 -10.03 5.69 -12.45
CA PRO A 415 -11.38 5.86 -11.95
C PRO A 415 -11.82 7.32 -12.05
N LEU A 416 -13.10 7.55 -12.32
CA LEU A 416 -13.68 8.90 -12.39
C LEU A 416 -13.64 9.62 -11.03
N PHE A 417 -13.89 8.87 -9.95
CA PHE A 417 -13.84 9.37 -8.58
C PHE A 417 -12.55 8.89 -7.94
N PHE A 418 -11.56 9.77 -7.91
CA PHE A 418 -10.26 9.52 -7.28
C PHE A 418 -9.92 10.54 -6.19
N ASP A 419 -10.66 11.64 -6.06
CA ASP A 419 -10.46 12.58 -4.96
C ASP A 419 -10.88 11.91 -3.65
N MET A 420 -9.98 11.94 -2.68
CA MET A 420 -10.11 11.32 -1.36
C MET A 420 -9.93 12.35 -0.23
N THR A 421 -9.93 13.65 -0.55
CA THR A 421 -9.63 14.72 0.41
C THR A 421 -10.70 14.80 1.49
N ALA A 422 -11.98 14.82 1.09
CA ALA A 422 -13.10 14.83 2.01
C ALA A 422 -13.22 13.50 2.78
N GLU A 423 -13.03 12.38 2.09
CA GLU A 423 -13.08 11.03 2.64
C GLU A 423 -11.99 10.82 3.71
N ALA A 424 -10.75 11.25 3.46
CA ALA A 424 -9.65 11.12 4.42
C ALA A 424 -9.94 11.90 5.72
N CYS A 425 -10.55 13.08 5.60
CA CYS A 425 -10.98 13.86 6.74
C CYS A 425 -12.15 13.20 7.49
N LEU A 426 -13.17 12.77 6.74
CA LEU A 426 -14.33 12.11 7.31
C LEU A 426 -13.92 10.86 8.11
N ARG A 427 -12.89 10.14 7.64
CA ARG A 427 -12.33 9.01 8.36
C ARG A 427 -11.83 9.40 9.75
N LEU A 428 -11.00 10.45 9.87
CA LEU A 428 -10.53 10.91 11.18
C LEU A 428 -11.69 11.26 12.11
N LYS A 429 -12.72 11.93 11.57
CA LYS A 429 -13.91 12.27 12.35
C LYS A 429 -14.72 11.04 12.79
N LYS A 430 -14.84 10.01 11.94
CA LYS A 430 -15.45 8.73 12.31
C LYS A 430 -14.71 8.05 13.46
N ILE A 431 -13.37 8.08 13.45
CA ILE A 431 -12.55 7.52 14.53
C ILE A 431 -12.81 8.28 15.84
N GLU A 432 -12.81 9.61 15.83
CA GLU A 432 -13.14 10.40 17.03
C GLU A 432 -14.53 10.07 17.60
N LEU A 433 -15.54 9.97 16.72
CA LEU A 433 -16.91 9.62 17.15
C LEU A 433 -16.98 8.22 17.74
N ALA A 434 -16.24 7.26 17.18
CA ALA A 434 -16.17 5.91 17.73
C ALA A 434 -15.50 5.89 19.11
N ILE A 435 -14.46 6.71 19.33
CA ILE A 435 -13.82 6.84 20.65
C ILE A 435 -14.82 7.38 21.68
N LEU A 436 -15.58 8.42 21.32
CA LEU A 436 -16.59 8.99 22.21
C LEU A 436 -17.71 7.99 22.53
N ALA A 437 -18.15 7.22 21.53
CA ALA A 437 -19.11 6.13 21.73
C ALA A 437 -18.56 5.07 22.69
N ALA A 438 -17.31 4.62 22.45
CA ALA A 438 -16.65 3.63 23.30
C ALA A 438 -16.51 4.10 24.76
N GLN A 439 -16.19 5.38 24.98
CA GLN A 439 -16.16 5.98 26.31
C GLN A 439 -17.53 5.99 26.97
N HIS A 440 -18.59 6.36 26.23
CA HIS A 440 -19.96 6.38 26.76
C HIS A 440 -20.48 5.00 27.16
N PHE A 441 -20.08 3.93 26.46
CA PHE A 441 -20.48 2.56 26.79
C PHE A 441 -19.56 1.86 27.80
N SER A 442 -18.41 2.45 28.13
CA SER A 442 -17.46 1.92 29.13
C SER A 442 -17.62 2.59 30.50
N SER A 443 -18.27 3.76 30.56
CA SER A 443 -18.80 4.41 31.77
C SER A 443 -20.14 3.80 32.15
#